data_AF-W6TGV6-F1
#
_entry.id   AF-W6TGV6-F1
#
_cell.length_a   1.000
_cell.length_b   1.000
_cell.length_c   1.000
_cell.angle_alpha   90.00
_cell.angle_beta   90.00
_cell.angle_gamma   90.00
#
_symmetry.space_group_name_H-M   'P 1'
#
loop_
_entity.id
_entity.type
_entity.pdbx_description
1 polymer ?
#
loop_
_entity_poly.entity_id
_entity_poly.type
_entity_poly.pdbx_seq_one_letter_code
_entity_poly.pdbx_strand_id
1 'polypeptide(L)'
;MFKYINYLISCGLLLLFCCKAPTTDYKRTTDYERKVHVPVNLFNGLTSDEKLKLKTLMAGFRKIIKHDDQLIKAQKEQYEKFEEWLLQDIQKQKDLADSFKYTYYFLEQDKPKQTKNLTIAQLVVNTIDCIVTDKCSDRNDVYDYDNDNHHYKEQIKNLFAIFLNKILSIPNNTTNVNEKMFKCLQSELIYPNNLLIIALGKETAFLKQRFNDNQIQILSSDLLQNKVFKIHGRGQYLSPQYVSFIKLSNSIIKPILDHIYDELLKCNGNQQSLDNFAQDLENYFDSNEINDETMKQLPNIVTIKCE
;
A
#
# COMPACT_ATOMS: atom_id res chain seq x y z
N MET A 1 46.47 -38.00 -10.75
CA MET A 1 45.20 -37.25 -10.96
C MET A 1 45.21 -35.83 -10.42
N PHE A 2 46.08 -35.45 -9.47
CA PHE A 2 46.15 -34.07 -8.95
C PHE A 2 46.75 -33.02 -9.90
N LYS A 3 47.47 -33.41 -10.96
CA LYS A 3 48.08 -32.44 -11.91
C LYS A 3 47.08 -31.77 -12.85
N TYR A 4 45.94 -32.41 -13.14
CA TYR A 4 44.92 -31.86 -14.04
C TYR A 4 43.90 -30.97 -13.32
N ILE A 5 43.72 -31.16 -12.01
CA ILE A 5 42.82 -30.34 -11.18
C ILE A 5 43.36 -28.92 -11.01
N ASN A 6 44.68 -28.76 -10.83
CA ASN A 6 45.29 -27.43 -10.71
C ASN A 6 45.23 -26.61 -12.02
N TYR A 7 45.24 -27.28 -13.18
CA TYR A 7 45.06 -26.59 -14.47
C TYR A 7 43.62 -26.09 -14.67
N LEU A 8 42.62 -26.84 -14.20
CA LEU A 8 41.21 -26.44 -14.26
C LEU A 8 40.88 -25.28 -13.31
N ILE A 9 41.48 -25.26 -12.11
CA ILE A 9 41.30 -24.15 -11.16
C ILE A 9 41.99 -22.87 -11.66
N SER A 10 43.15 -22.99 -12.32
CA SER A 10 43.87 -21.83 -12.89
C SER A 10 43.18 -21.24 -14.13
N CYS A 11 42.50 -22.05 -14.95
CA CYS A 11 41.72 -21.55 -16.08
C CYS A 11 40.38 -20.90 -15.65
N GLY A 12 39.79 -21.34 -14.54
CA GLY A 12 38.57 -20.75 -13.98
C GLY A 12 38.77 -19.33 -13.41
N LEU A 13 39.93 -19.07 -12.81
CA LEU A 13 40.27 -17.73 -12.26
C LEU A 13 40.62 -16.69 -13.33
N LEU A 14 41.08 -17.13 -14.51
CA LEU A 14 41.36 -16.22 -15.65
C LEU A 14 40.08 -15.76 -16.37
N LEU A 15 38.99 -16.53 -16.29
CA LEU A 15 37.69 -16.12 -16.85
C LEU A 15 36.91 -15.16 -15.95
N LEU A 16 37.31 -14.99 -14.68
CA LEU A 16 36.69 -14.05 -13.73
C LEU A 16 37.34 -12.66 -13.70
N PHE A 17 38.42 -12.43 -14.45
CA PHE A 17 39.14 -11.15 -14.50
C PHE A 17 38.98 -10.35 -15.82
N CYS A 18 38.11 -10.79 -16.73
CA CYS A 18 37.90 -10.13 -18.04
C CYS A 18 36.63 -9.28 -18.15
N CYS A 19 36.09 -8.76 -17.04
CA CYS A 19 35.18 -7.62 -17.06
C CYS A 19 35.85 -6.42 -16.40
N LYS A 20 36.73 -5.74 -17.15
CA LYS A 20 37.08 -4.35 -16.87
C LYS A 20 35.83 -3.50 -17.08
N ALA A 21 35.18 -3.11 -16.00
CA ALA A 21 34.27 -1.97 -16.05
C ALA A 21 35.10 -0.72 -16.46
N PRO A 22 34.64 0.09 -17.42
CA PRO A 22 35.27 1.37 -17.66
C PRO A 22 35.09 2.22 -16.41
N THR A 23 36.20 2.68 -15.84
CA THR A 23 36.23 3.80 -14.90
C THR A 23 35.75 5.04 -15.65
N THR A 24 34.45 5.26 -15.69
CA THR A 24 33.92 6.59 -15.97
C THR A 24 33.99 7.37 -14.67
N ASP A 25 34.86 8.37 -14.66
CA ASP A 25 34.77 9.50 -13.74
C ASP A 25 33.30 9.88 -13.61
N TYR A 26 32.75 9.68 -12.42
CA TYR A 26 31.41 10.15 -12.09
C TYR A 26 31.47 11.66 -11.98
N LYS A 27 31.41 12.32 -13.14
CA LYS A 27 30.96 13.71 -13.22
C LYS A 27 29.58 13.73 -12.57
N ARG A 28 29.51 14.42 -11.43
CA ARG A 28 28.29 14.87 -10.78
C ARG A 28 27.53 15.76 -11.78
N THR A 29 26.82 15.15 -12.71
CA THR A 29 25.88 15.82 -13.61
C THR A 29 24.47 15.61 -13.09
N THR A 30 23.83 16.74 -12.82
CA THR A 30 22.39 16.93 -12.64
C THR A 30 21.63 16.39 -13.86
N ASP A 31 21.49 15.07 -13.97
CA ASP A 31 20.78 14.43 -15.08
C ASP A 31 19.25 14.35 -14.83
N TYR A 32 18.73 15.24 -13.98
CA TYR A 32 17.29 15.38 -13.72
C TYR A 32 16.55 16.15 -14.83
N GLU A 33 17.24 16.57 -15.89
CA GLU A 33 16.64 17.33 -17.01
C GLU A 33 16.62 16.57 -18.34
N ARG A 34 16.73 15.23 -18.33
CA ARG A 34 16.41 14.44 -19.53
C ARG A 34 14.93 14.06 -19.56
N LYS A 35 14.11 15.02 -20.04
CA LYS A 35 12.79 14.87 -20.67
C LYS A 35 11.91 13.69 -20.19
N VAL A 36 11.37 13.78 -18.98
CA VAL A 36 9.95 13.44 -18.84
C VAL A 36 9.23 14.76 -19.04
N HIS A 37 8.56 14.93 -20.18
CA HIS A 37 7.63 16.03 -20.35
C HIS A 37 6.48 15.74 -19.38
N VAL A 38 6.60 16.18 -18.13
CA VAL A 38 5.46 16.30 -17.22
C VAL A 38 4.96 17.71 -17.47
N PRO A 39 3.88 17.92 -18.26
CA PRO A 39 3.34 19.26 -18.44
C PRO A 39 3.16 19.93 -17.07
N VAL A 40 3.62 21.18 -16.99
CA VAL A 40 3.72 21.98 -15.76
C VAL A 40 2.33 22.24 -15.11
N ASN A 41 1.24 21.78 -15.73
CA ASN A 41 -0.15 21.93 -15.31
C ASN A 41 -0.84 20.64 -14.79
N LEU A 42 -0.14 19.51 -14.63
CA LEU A 42 -0.77 18.21 -14.36
C LEU A 42 -1.54 18.06 -13.03
N PHE A 43 -1.35 18.98 -12.08
CA PHE A 43 -1.99 18.92 -10.77
C PHE A 43 -2.79 20.19 -10.44
N ASN A 44 -3.20 20.95 -11.46
CA ASN A 44 -4.03 22.13 -11.24
C ASN A 44 -5.37 21.70 -10.62
N GLY A 45 -5.79 22.38 -9.55
CA GLY A 45 -7.01 22.03 -8.79
C GLY A 45 -6.81 21.10 -7.59
N LEU A 46 -5.61 20.53 -7.39
CA LEU A 46 -5.23 19.86 -6.15
C LEU A 46 -4.65 20.85 -5.12
N THR A 47 -4.94 20.60 -3.85
CA THR A 47 -4.28 21.24 -2.70
C THR A 47 -2.80 20.87 -2.66
N SER A 48 -2.00 21.66 -1.93
CA SER A 48 -0.57 21.38 -1.75
C SER A 48 -0.32 20.01 -1.12
N ASP A 49 -1.17 19.60 -0.18
CA ASP A 49 -1.09 18.34 0.53
C ASP A 49 -1.41 17.13 -0.38
N GLU A 50 -2.50 17.20 -1.15
CA GLU A 50 -2.86 16.18 -2.15
C GLU A 50 -1.74 16.00 -3.20
N LYS A 51 -1.13 17.11 -3.65
CA LYS A 51 0.00 17.10 -4.58
C LYS A 51 1.19 16.33 -4.02
N LEU A 52 1.52 16.52 -2.74
CA LEU A 52 2.67 15.85 -2.11
C LEU A 52 2.45 14.33 -2.02
N LYS A 53 1.24 13.93 -1.63
CA LYS A 53 0.83 12.52 -1.55
C LYS A 53 0.91 11.84 -2.91
N LEU A 54 0.26 12.41 -3.92
CA LEU A 54 0.23 11.84 -5.26
C LEU A 54 1.62 11.80 -5.92
N LYS A 55 2.41 12.88 -5.80
CA LYS A 55 3.80 12.89 -6.27
C LYS A 55 4.65 11.80 -5.63
N THR A 56 4.48 11.57 -4.34
CA THR A 56 5.21 10.52 -3.62
C THR A 56 4.84 9.13 -4.13
N LEU A 57 3.55 8.87 -4.31
CA LEU A 57 3.05 7.61 -4.85
C LEU A 57 3.65 7.31 -6.24
N MET A 58 3.49 8.25 -7.17
CA MET A 58 3.95 8.11 -8.55
C MET A 58 5.48 8.04 -8.65
N ALA A 59 6.21 8.80 -7.83
CA ALA A 59 7.67 8.75 -7.80
C ALA A 59 8.18 7.37 -7.36
N GLY A 60 7.54 6.76 -6.35
CA GLY A 60 7.85 5.39 -5.94
C GLY A 60 7.60 4.38 -7.06
N PHE A 61 6.45 4.43 -7.74
CA PHE A 61 6.14 3.55 -8.86
C PHE A 61 7.12 3.67 -10.02
N ARG A 62 7.38 4.89 -10.50
CA ARG A 62 8.36 5.13 -11.56
C ARG A 62 9.74 4.60 -11.19
N LYS A 63 10.11 4.71 -9.90
CA LYS A 63 11.39 4.19 -9.42
C LYS A 63 11.43 2.67 -9.44
N ILE A 64 10.38 1.98 -8.99
CA ILE A 64 10.28 0.51 -9.13
C ILE A 64 10.35 0.09 -10.59
N ILE A 65 9.57 0.71 -11.48
CA ILE A 65 9.53 0.38 -12.93
C ILE A 65 10.89 0.54 -13.60
N LYS A 66 11.63 1.60 -13.25
CA LYS A 66 12.97 1.87 -13.77
C LYS A 66 13.95 0.74 -13.45
N HIS A 67 13.75 0.08 -12.32
CA HIS A 67 14.69 -0.87 -11.72
C HIS A 67 14.26 -2.33 -11.83
N ASP A 68 13.01 -2.57 -12.20
CA ASP A 68 12.48 -3.91 -12.37
C ASP A 68 12.67 -4.38 -13.81
N ASP A 69 13.71 -5.18 -14.02
CA ASP A 69 14.02 -5.83 -15.30
C ASP A 69 13.06 -6.99 -15.61
N GLN A 70 12.28 -7.47 -14.64
CA GLN A 70 11.30 -8.54 -14.85
C GLN A 70 9.99 -7.99 -15.44
N LEU A 71 9.73 -6.69 -15.31
CA LEU A 71 8.58 -6.06 -15.96
C LEU A 71 8.74 -6.09 -17.48
N ILE A 72 7.85 -6.81 -18.15
CA ILE A 72 7.83 -6.86 -19.61
C ILE A 72 7.41 -5.50 -20.18
N LYS A 73 7.81 -5.21 -21.42
CA LYS A 73 7.49 -3.96 -22.12
C LYS A 73 6.00 -3.60 -22.06
N ALA A 74 5.12 -4.59 -22.23
CA ALA A 74 3.68 -4.40 -22.17
C ALA A 74 3.18 -3.90 -20.80
N GLN A 75 3.80 -4.31 -19.70
CA GLN A 75 3.45 -3.84 -18.36
C GLN A 75 3.91 -2.40 -18.12
N LYS A 76 5.10 -2.04 -18.64
CA LYS A 76 5.63 -0.67 -18.59
C LYS A 76 4.71 0.29 -19.35
N GLU A 77 4.33 -0.08 -20.58
CA GLU A 77 3.36 0.68 -21.39
C GLU A 77 1.96 0.74 -20.76
N GLN A 78 1.52 -0.32 -20.07
CA GLN A 78 0.26 -0.32 -19.35
C GLN A 78 0.27 0.68 -18.19
N TYR A 79 1.36 0.75 -17.42
CA TYR A 79 1.50 1.77 -16.38
C TYR A 79 1.51 3.19 -16.97
N GLU A 80 2.24 3.42 -18.06
CA GLU A 80 2.28 4.74 -18.72
C GLU A 80 0.89 5.21 -19.12
N LYS A 81 0.08 4.34 -19.75
CA LYS A 81 -1.31 4.64 -20.12
C LYS A 81 -2.21 4.89 -18.91
N PHE A 82 -2.03 4.12 -17.84
CA PHE A 82 -2.76 4.32 -16.58
C PHE A 82 -2.40 5.68 -15.95
N GLU A 83 -1.11 6.00 -15.90
CA GLU A 83 -0.58 7.24 -15.37
C GLU A 83 -1.11 8.45 -16.15
N GLU A 84 -1.05 8.42 -17.49
CA GLU A 84 -1.62 9.47 -18.35
C GLU A 84 -3.12 9.66 -18.14
N TRP A 85 -3.87 8.56 -18.07
CA TRP A 85 -5.31 8.58 -17.84
C TRP A 85 -5.68 9.16 -16.47
N LEU A 86 -4.97 8.76 -15.40
CA LEU A 86 -5.20 9.25 -14.04
C LEU A 86 -4.99 10.78 -13.97
N LEU A 87 -3.98 11.27 -14.67
CA LEU A 87 -3.60 12.69 -14.64
C LEU A 87 -4.58 13.59 -15.39
N GLN A 88 -5.53 13.03 -16.14
CA GLN A 88 -6.60 13.78 -16.80
C GLN A 88 -7.85 13.99 -15.92
N ASP A 89 -7.98 13.27 -14.80
CA ASP A 89 -9.17 13.32 -13.93
C ASP A 89 -8.80 13.83 -12.52
N ILE A 90 -9.15 15.09 -12.24
CA ILE A 90 -8.84 15.73 -10.95
C ILE A 90 -9.54 15.01 -9.79
N GLN A 91 -10.76 14.50 -9.98
CA GLN A 91 -11.48 13.84 -8.89
C GLN A 91 -10.80 12.53 -8.53
N LYS A 92 -10.39 11.73 -9.52
CA LYS A 92 -9.62 10.49 -9.27
C LYS A 92 -8.28 10.77 -8.60
N GLN A 93 -7.62 11.87 -8.94
CA GLN A 93 -6.38 12.28 -8.26
C GLN A 93 -6.62 12.59 -6.77
N LYS A 94 -7.72 13.29 -6.43
CA LYS A 94 -8.12 13.56 -5.03
C LYS A 94 -8.45 12.28 -4.29
N ASP A 95 -9.24 11.41 -4.90
CA ASP A 95 -9.65 10.13 -4.31
C ASP A 95 -8.42 9.25 -4.02
N LEU A 96 -7.43 9.24 -4.91
CA LEU A 96 -6.19 8.50 -4.72
C LEU A 96 -5.32 9.12 -3.62
N ALA A 97 -5.23 10.45 -3.56
CA ALA A 97 -4.52 11.15 -2.50
C ALA A 97 -5.16 10.89 -1.12
N ASP A 98 -6.50 10.91 -1.03
CA ASP A 98 -7.22 10.58 0.21
C ASP A 98 -6.95 9.12 0.62
N SER A 99 -6.94 8.21 -0.35
CA SER A 99 -6.67 6.79 -0.09
C SER A 99 -5.24 6.54 0.38
N PHE A 100 -4.27 7.30 -0.15
CA PHE A 100 -2.86 7.19 0.24
C PHE A 100 -2.54 7.87 1.57
N LYS A 101 -3.45 8.68 2.15
CA LYS A 101 -3.12 9.58 3.27
C LYS A 101 -2.55 8.89 4.49
N TYR A 102 -3.04 7.70 4.85
CA TYR A 102 -2.58 6.98 6.03
C TYR A 102 -1.17 6.44 5.83
N THR A 103 -0.91 5.84 4.66
CA THR A 103 0.43 5.38 4.30
C THR A 103 1.41 6.56 4.26
N TYR A 104 1.00 7.68 3.66
CA TYR A 104 1.79 8.90 3.61
C TYR A 104 2.11 9.46 5.00
N TYR A 105 1.13 9.47 5.91
CA TYR A 105 1.33 9.88 7.30
C TYR A 105 2.42 9.05 7.98
N PHE A 106 2.44 7.72 7.78
CA PHE A 106 3.48 6.88 8.37
C PHE A 106 4.87 7.16 7.79
N LEU A 107 4.96 7.36 6.47
CA LEU A 107 6.19 7.79 5.82
C LEU A 107 6.71 9.12 6.39
N GLU A 108 5.79 10.06 6.69
CA GLU A 108 6.14 11.34 7.28
C GLU A 108 6.61 11.22 8.74
N GLN A 109 5.91 10.43 9.55
CA GLN A 109 6.27 10.19 10.95
C GLN A 109 7.64 9.50 11.10
N ASP A 110 7.96 8.59 10.19
CA ASP A 110 9.21 7.82 10.21
C ASP A 110 10.36 8.53 9.49
N LYS A 111 10.16 9.78 9.08
CA LYS A 111 11.19 10.57 8.43
C LYS A 111 12.42 10.71 9.34
N PRO A 112 13.61 10.24 8.91
CA PRO A 112 14.82 10.38 9.72
C PRO A 112 15.19 11.83 10.00
N LYS A 113 15.68 12.11 11.22
CA LYS A 113 15.95 13.49 11.68
C LYS A 113 16.98 14.24 10.82
N GLN A 114 17.90 13.52 10.18
CA GLN A 114 18.94 14.05 9.30
C GLN A 114 18.44 14.39 7.89
N THR A 115 17.25 13.91 7.49
CA THR A 115 16.67 14.15 6.16
C THR A 115 15.67 15.29 6.14
N LYS A 116 15.69 16.20 7.13
CA LYS A 116 14.71 17.30 7.27
C LYS A 116 14.47 18.09 5.99
N ASN A 117 15.52 18.32 5.19
CA ASN A 117 15.46 19.09 3.95
C ASN A 117 14.93 18.29 2.74
N LEU A 118 14.77 16.97 2.86
CA LEU A 118 14.25 16.12 1.80
C LEU A 118 12.73 16.03 1.88
N THR A 119 12.08 16.03 0.73
CA THR A 119 10.67 15.66 0.62
C THR A 119 10.50 14.15 0.84
N ILE A 120 9.30 13.73 1.27
CA ILE A 120 8.97 12.30 1.40
C ILE A 120 9.15 11.57 0.06
N ALA A 121 8.79 12.21 -1.06
CA ALA A 121 9.01 11.65 -2.39
C ALA A 121 10.50 11.36 -2.68
N GLN A 122 11.39 12.32 -2.37
CA GLN A 122 12.83 12.12 -2.53
C GLN A 122 13.34 11.00 -1.63
N LEU A 123 12.88 10.97 -0.37
CA LEU A 123 13.28 9.95 0.59
C LEU A 123 12.88 8.54 0.15
N VAL A 124 11.64 8.36 -0.33
CA VAL A 124 11.16 7.10 -0.92
C VAL A 124 12.01 6.70 -2.12
N VAL A 125 12.22 7.61 -3.08
CA VAL A 125 13.00 7.33 -4.30
C VAL A 125 14.43 6.91 -3.96
N ASN A 126 15.08 7.64 -3.05
CA ASN A 126 16.43 7.34 -2.60
C ASN A 126 16.50 5.97 -1.91
N THR A 127 15.50 5.64 -1.07
CA THR A 127 15.43 4.37 -0.36
C THR A 127 15.27 3.19 -1.32
N ILE A 128 14.39 3.33 -2.33
CA ILE A 128 14.23 2.30 -3.37
C ILE A 128 15.54 2.14 -4.15
N ASP A 129 16.19 3.24 -4.54
CA ASP A 129 17.44 3.21 -5.31
C ASP A 129 18.57 2.50 -4.55
N CYS A 130 18.74 2.87 -3.28
CA CYS A 130 19.64 2.27 -2.31
C CYS A 130 19.47 0.75 -2.28
N ILE A 131 18.24 0.26 -2.07
CA ILE A 131 17.95 -1.17 -1.92
C ILE A 131 18.14 -1.94 -3.21
N VAL A 132 17.65 -1.42 -4.35
CA VAL A 132 17.79 -2.13 -5.62
C VAL A 132 19.26 -2.22 -6.04
N THR A 133 20.03 -1.15 -5.84
CA THR A 133 21.42 -1.09 -6.32
C THR A 133 22.42 -1.69 -5.33
N ASP A 134 21.96 -2.14 -4.15
CA ASP A 134 22.78 -2.59 -3.03
C ASP A 134 23.83 -1.53 -2.62
N LYS A 135 23.46 -0.24 -2.73
CA LYS A 135 24.31 0.92 -2.42
C LYS A 135 23.70 1.75 -1.32
N CYS A 136 23.46 1.10 -0.20
CA CYS A 136 22.85 1.70 0.98
C CYS A 136 23.86 2.25 2.00
N SER A 137 25.09 1.74 1.99
CA SER A 137 26.14 2.16 2.91
C SER A 137 26.38 3.67 2.81
N ASP A 138 26.47 4.31 3.98
CA ASP A 138 26.77 5.75 4.15
C ASP A 138 25.76 6.73 3.56
N ARG A 139 24.59 6.26 3.10
CA ARG A 139 23.51 7.12 2.61
C ARG A 139 22.71 7.71 3.78
N ASN A 140 22.82 9.01 3.96
CA ASN A 140 22.03 9.77 4.95
C ASN A 140 20.71 10.31 4.41
N ASP A 141 20.37 9.98 3.16
CA ASP A 141 19.25 10.51 2.40
C ASP A 141 18.15 9.47 2.12
N VAL A 142 18.12 8.39 2.91
CA VAL A 142 17.18 7.25 2.84
C VAL A 142 16.44 7.07 4.16
N TYR A 143 15.35 6.30 4.16
CA TYR A 143 14.74 5.81 5.40
C TYR A 143 15.73 4.94 6.16
N ASP A 144 15.76 5.11 7.48
CA ASP A 144 16.58 4.34 8.43
C ASP A 144 18.10 4.37 8.17
N TYR A 145 18.82 5.29 8.80
CA TYR A 145 20.26 5.47 8.57
C TYR A 145 21.14 4.45 9.30
N ASP A 146 20.62 3.77 10.32
CA ASP A 146 21.40 2.74 10.99
C ASP A 146 21.48 1.48 10.13
N ASN A 147 22.72 1.03 9.86
CA ASN A 147 23.01 -0.14 9.03
C ASN A 147 22.37 -1.44 9.56
N ASP A 148 21.86 -1.45 10.79
CA ASP A 148 21.33 -2.65 11.45
C ASP A 148 19.86 -2.94 11.14
N ASN A 149 19.13 -2.02 10.48
CA ASN A 149 17.69 -2.21 10.22
C ASN A 149 17.36 -2.18 8.73
N HIS A 150 18.07 -3.01 7.97
CA HIS A 150 17.80 -3.32 6.56
C HIS A 150 16.32 -3.62 6.30
N HIS A 151 15.62 -4.19 7.29
CA HIS A 151 14.24 -4.62 7.22
C HIS A 151 13.27 -3.48 6.85
N TYR A 152 13.41 -2.29 7.46
CA TYR A 152 12.46 -1.19 7.21
C TYR A 152 12.59 -0.61 5.79
N LYS A 153 13.82 -0.44 5.29
CA LYS A 153 14.06 0.03 3.90
C LYS A 153 13.45 -0.92 2.87
N GLU A 154 13.61 -2.22 3.08
CA GLU A 154 13.00 -3.24 2.23
C GLU A 154 11.48 -3.18 2.29
N GLN A 155 10.89 -2.97 3.47
CA GLN A 155 9.45 -2.81 3.60
C GLN A 155 8.94 -1.63 2.77
N ILE A 156 9.63 -0.49 2.78
CA ILE A 156 9.26 0.66 1.92
C ILE A 156 9.33 0.26 0.45
N LYS A 157 10.44 -0.32 -0.02
CA LYS A 157 10.55 -0.75 -1.43
C LYS A 157 9.48 -1.78 -1.80
N ASN A 158 9.22 -2.75 -0.93
CA ASN A 158 8.25 -3.82 -1.15
C ASN A 158 6.80 -3.30 -1.13
N LEU A 159 6.49 -2.31 -0.29
CA LEU A 159 5.19 -1.62 -0.27
C LEU A 159 4.83 -1.06 -1.65
N PHE A 160 5.73 -0.26 -2.24
CA PHE A 160 5.50 0.31 -3.57
C PHE A 160 5.48 -0.76 -4.67
N ALA A 161 6.36 -1.76 -4.59
CA ALA A 161 6.38 -2.87 -5.55
C ALA A 161 5.07 -3.69 -5.51
N ILE A 162 4.52 -3.95 -4.33
CA ILE A 162 3.27 -4.69 -4.16
C ILE A 162 2.09 -3.91 -4.74
N PHE A 163 1.97 -2.62 -4.44
CA PHE A 163 0.93 -1.78 -5.02
C PHE A 163 0.99 -1.78 -6.55
N LEU A 164 2.18 -1.58 -7.10
CA LEU A 164 2.41 -1.57 -8.54
C LEU A 164 2.07 -2.93 -9.18
N ASN A 165 2.56 -4.02 -8.60
CA ASN A 165 2.33 -5.36 -9.13
C ASN A 165 0.84 -5.73 -9.11
N LYS A 166 0.08 -5.29 -8.09
CA LYS A 166 -1.36 -5.52 -8.03
C LYS A 166 -2.10 -4.85 -9.18
N ILE A 167 -1.79 -3.58 -9.48
CA ILE A 167 -2.43 -2.89 -10.61
C ILE A 167 -1.98 -3.44 -11.97
N LEU A 168 -0.71 -3.83 -12.10
CA LEU A 168 -0.18 -4.42 -13.34
C LEU A 168 -0.60 -5.86 -13.59
N SER A 169 -1.14 -6.54 -12.57
CA SER A 169 -1.72 -7.89 -12.70
C SER A 169 -3.10 -7.88 -13.37
N ILE A 170 -3.69 -6.69 -13.57
CA ILE A 170 -5.00 -6.56 -14.22
C ILE A 170 -4.82 -6.77 -15.73
N PRO A 171 -5.52 -7.75 -16.35
CA PRO A 171 -5.33 -8.07 -17.75
C PRO A 171 -5.66 -6.90 -18.69
N ASN A 172 -4.72 -6.56 -19.58
CA ASN A 172 -4.83 -5.43 -20.51
C ASN A 172 -5.91 -5.62 -21.59
N ASN A 173 -6.41 -6.83 -21.78
CA ASN A 173 -7.53 -7.14 -22.70
C ASN A 173 -8.91 -6.88 -22.07
N THR A 174 -8.97 -6.36 -20.85
CA THR A 174 -10.21 -6.11 -20.14
C THR A 174 -10.78 -4.72 -20.49
N THR A 175 -12.09 -4.62 -20.71
CA THR A 175 -12.77 -3.32 -20.85
C THR A 175 -12.54 -2.46 -19.60
N ASN A 176 -12.27 -1.17 -19.81
CA ASN A 176 -12.02 -0.19 -18.75
C ASN A 176 -10.85 -0.56 -17.81
N VAL A 177 -9.76 -1.11 -18.37
CA VAL A 177 -8.56 -1.53 -17.60
C VAL A 177 -8.07 -0.45 -16.63
N ASN A 178 -7.98 0.82 -17.05
CA ASN A 178 -7.51 1.91 -16.20
C ASN A 178 -8.41 2.16 -14.98
N GLU A 179 -9.73 2.06 -15.17
CA GLU A 179 -10.70 2.19 -14.06
C GLU A 179 -10.57 1.03 -13.08
N LYS A 180 -10.33 -0.19 -13.57
CA LYS A 180 -10.07 -1.36 -12.71
C LYS A 180 -8.75 -1.21 -11.94
N MET A 181 -7.70 -0.71 -12.59
CA MET A 181 -6.41 -0.39 -11.96
C MET A 181 -6.58 0.66 -10.87
N PHE A 182 -7.37 1.71 -11.15
CA PHE A 182 -7.67 2.75 -10.19
C PHE A 182 -8.39 2.21 -8.95
N LYS A 183 -9.49 1.48 -9.12
CA LYS A 183 -10.25 0.87 -8.00
C LYS A 183 -9.39 -0.11 -7.20
N CYS A 184 -8.57 -0.92 -7.88
CA CYS A 184 -7.63 -1.82 -7.23
C CYS A 184 -6.63 -1.03 -6.38
N LEU A 185 -5.98 -0.01 -6.95
CA LEU A 185 -5.01 0.81 -6.24
C LEU A 185 -5.63 1.51 -5.02
N GLN A 186 -6.79 2.13 -5.21
CA GLN A 186 -7.54 2.80 -4.16
C GLN A 186 -7.77 1.87 -2.96
N SER A 187 -8.30 0.67 -3.21
CA SER A 187 -8.54 -0.34 -2.18
C SER A 187 -7.27 -0.77 -1.46
N GLU A 188 -6.16 -0.95 -2.19
CA GLU A 188 -4.87 -1.33 -1.62
C GLU A 188 -4.21 -0.20 -0.81
N LEU A 189 -4.48 1.06 -1.12
CA LEU A 189 -3.94 2.19 -0.37
C LEU A 189 -4.73 2.46 0.93
N ILE A 190 -6.04 2.22 0.93
CA ILE A 190 -6.93 2.39 2.10
C ILE A 190 -6.55 1.41 3.23
N TYR A 191 -6.21 0.18 2.87
CA TYR A 191 -5.71 -0.82 3.81
C TYR A 191 -4.67 -1.70 3.10
N PRO A 192 -3.39 -1.26 3.08
CA PRO A 192 -2.31 -2.07 2.52
C PRO A 192 -2.32 -3.44 3.18
N ASN A 193 -2.05 -4.48 2.38
CA ASN A 193 -2.00 -5.87 2.83
C ASN A 193 -1.44 -5.95 4.26
N ASN A 194 -2.19 -6.59 5.17
CA ASN A 194 -1.90 -6.59 6.61
C ASN A 194 -0.45 -6.98 6.92
N LEU A 195 0.17 -7.84 6.10
CA LEU A 195 1.59 -8.18 6.27
C LEU A 195 2.52 -6.97 6.22
N LEU A 196 2.24 -5.93 5.44
CA LEU A 196 3.03 -4.70 5.39
C LEU A 196 2.76 -3.78 6.57
N ILE A 197 1.51 -3.67 7.03
CA ILE A 197 1.16 -2.89 8.23
C ILE A 197 1.71 -3.55 9.50
N ILE A 198 1.66 -4.88 9.56
CA ILE A 198 2.29 -5.73 10.58
C ILE A 198 3.81 -5.57 10.51
N ALA A 199 4.41 -5.62 9.31
CA ALA A 199 5.85 -5.45 9.14
C ALA A 199 6.32 -4.07 9.59
N LEU A 200 5.53 -3.02 9.33
CA LEU A 200 5.78 -1.68 9.84
C LEU A 200 5.52 -1.53 11.35
N GLY A 201 5.00 -2.58 12.01
CA GLY A 201 4.74 -2.62 13.46
C GLY A 201 3.62 -1.69 13.92
N LYS A 202 2.70 -1.33 13.02
CA LYS A 202 1.85 -0.14 13.19
C LYS A 202 0.37 -0.37 12.96
N GLU A 203 -0.14 -1.60 13.03
CA GLU A 203 -1.57 -1.89 12.81
C GLU A 203 -2.48 -1.09 13.74
N THR A 204 -2.21 -1.09 15.04
CA THR A 204 -2.97 -0.29 16.01
C THR A 204 -2.85 1.22 15.75
N ALA A 205 -1.67 1.69 15.35
CA ALA A 205 -1.47 3.09 14.97
C ALA A 205 -2.23 3.44 13.68
N PHE A 206 -2.28 2.53 12.70
CA PHE A 206 -2.99 2.68 11.44
C PHE A 206 -4.49 2.78 11.67
N LEU A 207 -5.05 1.86 12.45
CA LEU A 207 -6.46 1.90 12.83
C LEU A 207 -6.81 3.21 13.55
N LYS A 208 -5.94 3.69 14.46
CA LYS A 208 -6.12 4.98 15.16
C LYS A 208 -6.05 6.22 14.25
N GLN A 209 -5.33 6.14 13.13
CA GLN A 209 -5.35 7.25 12.15
C GLN A 209 -6.66 7.29 11.38
N ARG A 210 -7.32 6.14 11.20
CA ARG A 210 -8.50 6.02 10.37
C ARG A 210 -9.80 6.11 11.16
N PHE A 211 -9.86 5.50 12.33
CA PHE A 211 -11.08 5.26 13.10
C PHE A 211 -11.01 5.94 14.46
N ASN A 212 -12.17 6.34 14.99
CA ASN A 212 -12.28 6.81 16.37
C ASN A 212 -12.29 5.63 17.37
N ASP A 213 -12.26 5.92 18.67
CA ASP A 213 -12.16 4.88 19.70
C ASP A 213 -13.36 3.92 19.69
N ASN A 214 -14.59 4.41 19.46
CA ASN A 214 -15.80 3.56 19.38
C ASN A 214 -15.72 2.60 18.18
N GLN A 215 -15.31 3.10 17.02
CA GLN A 215 -15.15 2.32 15.79
C GLN A 215 -14.06 1.25 15.96
N ILE A 216 -12.93 1.59 16.62
CA ILE A 216 -11.87 0.63 16.94
C ILE A 216 -12.37 -0.43 17.92
N GLN A 217 -13.14 -0.03 18.92
CA GLN A 217 -13.76 -0.96 19.88
C GLN A 217 -14.65 -1.97 19.15
N ILE A 218 -15.48 -1.54 18.20
CA ILE A 218 -16.32 -2.43 17.38
C ILE A 218 -15.47 -3.34 16.51
N LEU A 219 -14.48 -2.80 15.79
CA LEU A 219 -13.57 -3.59 14.98
C LEU A 219 -12.82 -4.66 15.78
N SER A 220 -12.52 -4.41 17.06
CA SER A 220 -11.81 -5.33 17.95
C SER A 220 -12.74 -6.20 18.79
N SER A 221 -14.06 -6.05 18.65
CA SER A 221 -15.05 -6.73 19.47
C SER A 221 -15.17 -8.22 19.10
N ASP A 222 -15.54 -9.05 20.08
CA ASP A 222 -15.88 -10.46 19.86
C ASP A 222 -16.99 -10.63 18.81
N LEU A 223 -17.94 -9.69 18.78
CA LEU A 223 -19.03 -9.64 17.80
C LEU A 223 -18.48 -9.66 16.37
N LEU A 224 -17.67 -8.68 15.99
CA LEU A 224 -17.16 -8.64 14.62
C LEU A 224 -16.06 -9.67 14.38
N GLN A 225 -15.10 -9.81 15.29
CA GLN A 225 -13.95 -10.66 15.07
C GLN A 225 -14.35 -12.14 15.02
N ASN A 226 -15.06 -12.64 16.03
CA ASN A 226 -15.29 -14.07 16.19
C ASN A 226 -16.67 -14.50 15.69
N LYS A 227 -17.72 -13.73 15.93
CA LYS A 227 -19.09 -14.13 15.57
C LYS A 227 -19.40 -13.86 14.09
N VAL A 228 -19.10 -12.65 13.61
CA VAL A 228 -19.41 -12.25 12.23
C VAL A 228 -18.33 -12.71 11.26
N PHE A 229 -17.07 -12.34 11.47
CA PHE A 229 -16.00 -12.64 10.50
C PHE A 229 -15.22 -13.92 10.79
N LYS A 230 -15.51 -14.62 11.89
CA LYS A 230 -14.92 -15.93 12.26
C LYS A 230 -13.39 -15.96 12.22
N ILE A 231 -12.76 -14.91 12.73
CA ILE A 231 -11.30 -14.77 12.80
C ILE A 231 -10.79 -15.62 13.96
N HIS A 232 -10.32 -16.83 13.67
CA HIS A 232 -9.86 -17.77 14.69
C HIS A 232 -8.31 -17.87 14.77
N GLY A 233 -7.76 -17.73 15.98
CA GLY A 233 -6.35 -18.02 16.30
C GLY A 233 -5.34 -16.95 15.85
N ARG A 234 -4.04 -17.20 16.10
CA ARG A 234 -2.94 -16.24 15.80
C ARG A 234 -2.43 -16.26 14.35
N GLY A 235 -2.99 -17.08 13.46
CA GLY A 235 -2.27 -17.47 12.25
C GLY A 235 -3.07 -17.79 10.98
N GLN A 236 -4.37 -17.51 10.90
CA GLN A 236 -5.09 -17.70 9.64
C GLN A 236 -5.57 -16.34 9.14
N TYR A 237 -4.66 -15.70 8.40
CA TYR A 237 -4.77 -14.48 7.60
C TYR A 237 -6.19 -13.92 7.59
N LEU A 238 -6.38 -12.78 8.27
CA LEU A 238 -7.61 -11.98 8.36
C LEU A 238 -8.68 -12.45 7.37
N SER A 239 -9.83 -12.90 7.88
CA SER A 239 -10.97 -13.37 7.07
C SER A 239 -11.11 -12.53 5.79
N PRO A 240 -11.20 -13.13 4.58
CA PRO A 240 -11.33 -12.39 3.33
C PRO A 240 -12.49 -11.38 3.36
N GLN A 241 -13.54 -11.68 4.12
CA GLN A 241 -14.65 -10.77 4.37
C GLN A 241 -14.22 -9.58 5.23
N TYR A 242 -13.50 -9.80 6.33
CA TYR A 242 -12.94 -8.72 7.14
C TYR A 242 -11.97 -7.84 6.35
N VAL A 243 -11.10 -8.43 5.53
CA VAL A 243 -10.18 -7.68 4.67
C VAL A 243 -10.93 -6.84 3.64
N SER A 244 -11.98 -7.40 3.04
CA SER A 244 -12.85 -6.64 2.13
C SER A 244 -13.58 -5.52 2.86
N PHE A 245 -14.09 -5.79 4.07
CA PHE A 245 -14.80 -4.84 4.90
C PHE A 245 -13.91 -3.68 5.32
N ILE A 246 -12.73 -3.94 5.87
CA ILE A 246 -11.80 -2.89 6.28
C ILE A 246 -11.31 -2.07 5.08
N LYS A 247 -11.38 -2.58 3.84
CA LYS A 247 -10.99 -1.85 2.62
C LYS A 247 -12.04 -0.90 2.05
N LEU A 248 -13.26 -0.89 2.59
CA LEU A 248 -14.33 0.03 2.17
C LEU A 248 -13.93 1.50 2.36
N SER A 249 -14.50 2.42 1.58
CA SER A 249 -14.19 3.84 1.72
C SER A 249 -14.62 4.40 3.09
N ASN A 250 -13.95 5.45 3.56
CA ASN A 250 -14.26 6.07 4.85
C ASN A 250 -15.72 6.55 4.95
N SER A 251 -16.32 6.97 3.83
CA SER A 251 -17.72 7.37 3.74
C SER A 251 -18.71 6.23 3.97
N ILE A 252 -18.27 4.98 3.87
CA ILE A 252 -19.11 3.79 4.05
C ILE A 252 -18.79 3.08 5.36
N ILE A 253 -17.52 2.72 5.61
CA ILE A 253 -17.19 1.92 6.80
C ILE A 253 -17.44 2.67 8.11
N LYS A 254 -17.19 3.99 8.16
CA LYS A 254 -17.36 4.75 9.41
C LYS A 254 -18.82 4.79 9.86
N PRO A 255 -19.78 5.20 9.00
CA PRO A 255 -21.19 5.12 9.36
C PRO A 255 -21.67 3.72 9.73
N ILE A 256 -21.16 2.66 9.08
CA ILE A 256 -21.51 1.28 9.44
C ILE A 256 -21.01 0.92 10.84
N LEU A 257 -19.77 1.26 11.17
CA LEU A 257 -19.21 1.00 12.49
C LEU A 257 -19.92 1.81 13.58
N ASP A 258 -20.26 3.07 13.29
CA ASP A 258 -21.05 3.91 14.19
C ASP A 258 -22.45 3.34 14.39
N HIS A 259 -23.11 2.89 13.32
CA HIS A 259 -24.41 2.20 13.38
C HIS A 259 -24.35 0.96 14.27
N ILE A 260 -23.38 0.07 14.03
CA ILE A 260 -23.21 -1.16 14.83
C ILE A 260 -22.98 -0.80 16.31
N TYR A 261 -22.15 0.21 16.59
CA TYR A 261 -21.93 0.70 17.94
C TYR A 261 -23.24 1.18 18.59
N ASP A 262 -24.00 2.02 17.89
CA ASP A 262 -25.25 2.58 18.40
C ASP A 262 -26.33 1.52 18.62
N GLU A 263 -26.45 0.52 17.73
CA GLU A 263 -27.35 -0.63 17.94
C GLU A 263 -26.99 -1.38 19.23
N LEU A 264 -25.70 -1.65 19.47
CA LEU A 264 -25.27 -2.38 20.68
C LEU A 264 -25.57 -1.63 21.99
N LEU A 265 -25.68 -0.31 21.95
CA LEU A 265 -26.05 0.49 23.12
C LEU A 265 -27.54 0.39 23.48
N LYS A 266 -28.42 -0.08 22.57
CA LYS A 266 -29.87 -0.10 22.78
C LYS A 266 -30.33 -1.19 23.74
N CYS A 267 -29.70 -2.36 23.71
CA CYS A 267 -30.10 -3.50 24.53
C CYS A 267 -29.09 -3.68 25.65
N ASN A 268 -29.50 -3.38 26.91
CA ASN A 268 -28.69 -3.41 28.14
C ASN A 268 -28.02 -4.78 28.46
N GLY A 269 -27.18 -5.32 27.58
CA GLY A 269 -26.50 -6.59 27.75
C GLY A 269 -27.37 -7.84 27.65
N ASN A 270 -28.56 -7.80 27.02
CA ASN A 270 -29.30 -9.04 26.74
C ASN A 270 -28.51 -9.89 25.74
N GLN A 271 -27.92 -10.99 26.23
CA GLN A 271 -27.08 -11.88 25.43
C GLN A 271 -27.81 -12.46 24.21
N GLN A 272 -29.10 -12.79 24.35
CA GLN A 272 -29.88 -13.35 23.25
C GLN A 272 -30.08 -12.33 22.12
N SER A 273 -30.38 -11.07 22.47
CA SER A 273 -30.47 -9.98 21.48
C SER A 273 -29.14 -9.74 20.78
N LEU A 274 -28.03 -9.79 21.53
CA LEU A 274 -26.68 -9.62 20.98
C LEU A 274 -26.30 -10.77 20.04
N ASP A 275 -26.67 -12.01 20.37
CA ASP A 275 -26.41 -13.19 19.53
C ASP A 275 -27.26 -13.15 18.25
N ASN A 276 -28.54 -12.77 18.35
CA ASN A 276 -29.40 -12.58 17.17
C ASN A 276 -28.87 -11.49 16.24
N PHE A 277 -28.43 -10.35 16.79
CA PHE A 277 -27.83 -9.28 16.02
C PHE A 277 -26.52 -9.71 15.32
N ALA A 278 -25.70 -10.51 16.00
CA ALA A 278 -24.51 -11.10 15.41
C ALA A 278 -24.86 -11.97 14.19
N GLN A 279 -25.89 -12.82 14.33
CA GLN A 279 -26.37 -13.70 13.26
C GLN A 279 -26.92 -12.90 12.08
N ASP A 280 -27.67 -11.82 12.33
CA ASP A 280 -28.20 -10.96 11.27
C ASP A 280 -27.08 -10.24 10.51
N LEU A 281 -26.06 -9.75 11.22
CA LEU A 281 -24.85 -9.19 10.59
C LEU A 281 -24.12 -10.22 9.75
N GLU A 282 -23.85 -11.40 10.31
CA GLU A 282 -23.19 -12.51 9.62
C GLU A 282 -23.94 -12.88 8.34
N ASN A 283 -25.26 -13.12 8.43
CA ASN A 283 -26.11 -13.45 7.29
C ASN A 283 -26.05 -12.36 6.21
N TYR A 284 -26.02 -11.09 6.62
CA TYR A 284 -25.90 -9.97 5.69
C TYR A 284 -24.55 -9.99 4.96
N PHE A 285 -23.44 -10.16 5.67
CA PHE A 285 -22.11 -10.22 5.06
C PHE A 285 -21.88 -11.49 4.20
N ASP A 286 -22.50 -12.61 4.55
CA ASP A 286 -22.43 -13.87 3.77
C ASP A 286 -23.26 -13.80 2.48
N SER A 287 -24.38 -13.10 2.50
CA SER A 287 -25.31 -13.02 1.37
C SER A 287 -24.96 -11.92 0.36
N ASN A 288 -24.00 -11.05 0.68
CA ASN A 288 -23.73 -9.83 -0.10
C ASN A 288 -22.25 -9.68 -0.44
N GLU A 289 -21.96 -9.17 -1.64
CA GLU A 289 -20.61 -8.73 -1.96
C GLU A 289 -20.23 -7.52 -1.09
N ILE A 290 -19.07 -7.59 -0.44
CA ILE A 290 -18.57 -6.51 0.41
C ILE A 290 -17.91 -5.44 -0.47
N ASN A 291 -18.71 -4.48 -0.89
CA ASN A 291 -18.29 -3.29 -1.63
C ASN A 291 -19.08 -2.06 -1.14
N ASP A 292 -18.62 -0.86 -1.52
CA ASP A 292 -19.23 0.40 -1.08
C ASP A 292 -20.73 0.52 -1.45
N GLU A 293 -21.14 -0.04 -2.58
CA GLU A 293 -22.51 0.07 -3.09
C GLU A 293 -23.50 -0.77 -2.29
N THR A 294 -23.13 -2.00 -1.94
CA THR A 294 -23.98 -2.90 -1.16
C THR A 294 -23.97 -2.52 0.31
N MET A 295 -22.78 -2.27 0.86
CA MET A 295 -22.59 -2.06 2.30
C MET A 295 -23.27 -0.79 2.82
N LYS A 296 -23.49 0.22 1.97
CA LYS A 296 -24.26 1.42 2.35
C LYS A 296 -25.70 1.12 2.80
N GLN A 297 -26.25 -0.05 2.47
CA GLN A 297 -27.60 -0.45 2.84
C GLN A 297 -27.67 -1.15 4.21
N LEU A 298 -26.54 -1.61 4.75
CA LEU A 298 -26.51 -2.37 6.01
C LEU A 298 -27.27 -1.68 7.15
N PRO A 299 -27.08 -0.36 7.42
CA PRO A 299 -27.77 0.31 8.51
C PRO A 299 -29.30 0.30 8.40
N ASN A 300 -29.85 0.19 7.18
CA ASN A 300 -31.29 0.17 6.95
C ASN A 300 -31.91 -1.23 7.10
N ILE A 301 -31.07 -2.27 7.09
CA ILE A 301 -31.51 -3.67 7.02
C ILE A 301 -31.26 -4.38 8.35
N VAL A 302 -30.10 -4.14 8.95
CA VAL A 302 -29.64 -4.88 10.14
C VAL A 302 -29.74 -3.97 11.36
N THR A 303 -30.67 -4.29 12.26
CA THR A 303 -30.91 -3.55 13.52
C THR A 303 -31.07 -4.54 14.66
N ILE A 304 -30.69 -4.15 15.88
CA ILE A 304 -30.88 -5.03 17.03
C ILE A 304 -32.33 -5.01 17.48
N LYS A 305 -32.84 -6.16 17.91
CA LYS A 305 -34.13 -6.30 18.58
C LYS A 305 -33.91 -6.62 20.05
N CYS A 306 -34.28 -5.68 20.93
CA CYS A 306 -34.24 -5.88 22.37
C CYS A 306 -35.52 -6.60 22.82
N GLU A 307 -35.52 -7.91 22.65
CA GLU A 307 -36.56 -8.81 23.20
C GLU A 307 -36.23 -9.19 24.65
#